data_AF-A0A1C3F0Y3-F1
#
_entry.id   AF-A0A1C3F0Y3-F1
#
_cell.length_a   1.000
_cell.length_b   1.000
_cell.length_c   1.000
_cell.angle_alpha   90.00
_cell.angle_beta   90.00
_cell.angle_gamma   90.00
#
_symmetry.space_group_name_H-M   'P 1'
#
loop_
_entity.id
_entity.type
_entity.pdbx_description
1 polymer ?
#
loop_
_entity_poly.entity_id
_entity_poly.type
_entity_poly.pdbx_seq_one_letter_code
_entity_poly.pdbx_strand_id
1 'polypeptide(L)' 'MDLYKDKDSIAAGRRHTVGLKSDGTVTAVGWNEHGQCDVSGWRSLQLPGN' A
#
# COMPACT_ATOMS: atom_id res chain seq x y z
N MET A 1 -13.05 8.00 21.48
CA MET A 1 -11.92 8.68 20.82
C MET A 1 -11.00 7.58 20.32
N ASP A 2 -11.16 7.16 19.07
CA ASP A 2 -10.32 6.12 18.49
C ASP A 2 -9.00 6.78 18.07
N LEU A 3 -7.98 6.64 18.90
CA LEU A 3 -6.68 7.33 18.76
C LEU A 3 -5.82 6.86 17.57
N TYR A 4 -6.34 6.02 16.66
CA TYR A 4 -5.56 5.36 15.60
C TYR A 4 -6.32 5.22 14.27
N LYS A 5 -7.06 6.25 13.85
CA LYS A 5 -8.00 6.12 12.72
C LYS A 5 -7.38 6.19 11.31
N ASP A 6 -6.08 6.39 11.15
CA ASP A 6 -5.46 6.42 9.81
C ASP A 6 -4.10 5.72 9.83
N LYS A 7 -4.04 4.47 9.39
CA LYS A 7 -2.78 3.69 9.35
C LYS A 7 -2.25 3.61 7.93
N ASP A 8 -1.20 4.37 7.67
CA ASP A 8 -0.32 4.13 6.53
C ASP A 8 0.56 2.91 6.80
N SER A 9 0.93 2.16 5.77
CA SER A 9 1.88 1.05 5.87
C SER A 9 2.77 0.95 4.65
N ILE A 10 3.98 0.41 4.84
CA ILE A 10 4.99 0.28 3.79
C ILE A 10 5.52 -1.15 3.79
N ALA A 11 5.65 -1.72 2.59
CA ALA A 11 6.34 -2.99 2.34
C ALA A 11 7.45 -2.78 1.30
N ALA A 12 8.63 -3.34 1.57
CA ALA A 12 9.77 -3.28 0.67
C ALA A 12 10.07 -4.68 0.11
N GLY A 13 10.12 -4.77 -1.22
CA GLY A 13 10.66 -5.91 -1.95
C GLY A 13 12.13 -5.71 -2.30
N ARG A 14 12.69 -6.62 -3.11
CA ARG A 14 14.12 -6.59 -3.49
C ARG A 14 14.53 -5.32 -4.24
N ARG A 15 13.63 -4.79 -5.10
CA ARG A 15 13.88 -3.63 -5.98
C ARG A 15 12.61 -2.77 -6.17
N HIS A 16 11.59 -2.95 -5.34
CA HIS A 16 10.35 -2.17 -5.39
C HIS A 16 9.82 -1.94 -3.97
N THR A 17 9.00 -0.92 -3.80
CA THR A 17 8.35 -0.55 -2.55
C THR A 17 6.87 -0.28 -2.81
N VAL A 18 6.01 -0.74 -1.92
CA VAL A 18 4.55 -0.51 -1.96
C VAL A 18 4.13 0.22 -0.69
N GLY A 19 3.31 1.26 -0.83
CA GLY A 19 2.70 2.01 0.26
C GLY A 19 1.17 1.92 0.20
N LEU A 20 0.56 1.57 1.33
CA LEU A 20 -0.89 1.70 1.55
C LEU A 20 -1.13 2.95 2.37
N LYS A 21 -1.97 3.84 1.84
CA LYS A 21 -2.42 5.05 2.53
C LYS A 21 -3.71 4.80 3.29
N SER A 22 -3.95 5.57 4.34
CA SER A 22 -5.15 5.46 5.17
C SER A 22 -6.46 5.71 4.41
N ASP A 23 -6.40 6.47 3.31
CA ASP A 23 -7.51 6.68 2.36
C ASP A 23 -7.85 5.43 1.51
N GLY A 24 -7.13 4.32 1.72
CA GLY A 24 -7.32 3.05 1.02
C GLY A 24 -6.67 3.01 -0.36
N THR A 25 -5.92 4.05 -0.76
CA THR A 25 -5.16 4.07 -2.01
C THR A 25 -3.79 3.44 -1.86
N VAL A 26 -3.28 2.86 -2.94
CA VAL A 26 -1.96 2.21 -2.97
C VAL A 26 -1.06 2.90 -3.98
N THR A 27 0.21 3.07 -3.62
CA THR A 27 1.27 3.52 -4.52
C THR A 27 2.40 2.49 -4.53
N ALA A 28 3.07 2.36 -5.68
CA ALA A 28 4.21 1.48 -5.81
C ALA A 28 5.28 2.13 -6.69
N VAL A 29 6.55 1.94 -6.30
CA VAL A 29 7.71 2.51 -6.99
C VAL A 29 8.85 1.49 -7.07
N GLY A 30 9.70 1.64 -8.07
CA GLY A 30 10.89 0.81 -8.26
C GLY A 30 10.87 0.04 -9.58
N TRP A 31 11.54 -1.10 -9.61
CA TRP A 31 11.65 -1.93 -10.80
C TRP A 31 10.30 -2.55 -11.17
N ASN A 32 9.86 -2.33 -12.41
CA ASN A 32 8.54 -2.71 -12.90
C ASN A 32 8.55 -3.61 -14.14
N GLU A 33 9.63 -4.35 -14.44
CA GLU A 33 9.69 -5.21 -15.64
C GLU A 33 8.63 -6.34 -15.65
N HIS A 34 8.01 -6.64 -14.52
CA HIS A 34 6.95 -7.65 -14.42
C HIS A 34 5.65 -7.09 -13.84
N GLY A 35 5.45 -5.76 -13.89
CA GLY A 35 4.21 -5.13 -13.41
C GLY A 35 4.08 -5.04 -11.89
N GLN A 36 5.19 -5.15 -11.13
CA GLN A 36 5.16 -5.06 -9.66
C GLN A 36 4.61 -3.74 -9.12
N CYS A 37 4.67 -2.67 -9.92
CA CYS A 37 4.17 -1.34 -9.59
C CYS A 37 2.78 -1.04 -10.20
N ASP A 38 2.17 -1.99 -10.91
CA ASP A 38 0.89 -1.79 -11.59
C ASP A 38 -0.29 -1.98 -10.61
N VAL A 39 -0.36 -1.11 -9.61
CA VAL A 39 -1.28 -1.20 -8.46
C VAL A 39 -2.56 -0.37 -8.63
N SER A 40 -2.74 0.29 -9.78
CA SER A 40 -3.87 1.21 -10.03
C SER A 40 -5.25 0.56 -9.94
N GLY A 41 -5.33 -0.77 -10.10
CA GLY A 41 -6.56 -1.55 -9.97
C GLY A 41 -6.90 -2.00 -8.55
N TRP A 42 -6.01 -1.81 -7.57
CA TRP A 42 -6.22 -2.30 -6.21
C TRP A 42 -7.20 -1.40 -5.46
N ARG A 43 -8.14 -2.00 -4.71
CA ARG A 43 -9.22 -1.28 -4.03
C ARG A 43 -9.55 -1.89 -2.68
N SER A 44 -10.04 -1.04 -1.78
CA SER A 44 -10.58 -1.44 -0.47
C SER A 44 -9.61 -2.25 0.39
N LEU A 45 -8.31 -1.99 0.23
CA LEU A 45 -7.28 -2.62 1.04
C LEU A 45 -7.26 -1.90 2.39
N GLN A 46 -7.55 -2.67 3.44
CA GLN A 46 -7.50 -2.22 4.82
C GLN A 46 -6.64 -3.19 5.61
N LEU A 47 -5.90 -2.67 6.59
CA LEU A 47 -5.25 -3.53 7.55
C LEU A 47 -6.33 -4.26 8.37
N PRO A 48 -6.12 -5.54 8.74
CA PRO A 48 -7.05 -6.26 9.60
C PRO A 48 -7.35 -5.44 10.87
N GLY A 49 -8.63 -5.32 11.21
CA GLY A 49 -9.06 -4.71 12.47
C GLY A 49 -8.53 -5.53 13.66
N ASN A 50 -7.98 -4.83 14.65
CA ASN A 50 -7.59 -5.40 15.94
C ASN A 50 -8.75 -5.29 16.93
#